data_AF-G5E1E5-F1
#
_entry.id   AF-G5E1E5-F1
#
_cell.length_a   1.000
_cell.length_b   1.000
_cell.length_c   1.000
_cell.angle_alpha   90.00
_cell.angle_beta   90.00
_cell.angle_gamma   90.00
#
_symmetry.space_group_name_H-M   'P 1'
#
loop_
_entity.id
_entity.type
_entity.pdbx_description
1 polymer ?
#
loop_
_entity_poly.entity_id
_entity_poly.type
_entity_poly.pdbx_seq_one_letter_code
_entity_poly.pdbx_strand_id
1 'polypeptide(L)'
;EALHYFNKGIEIMNCAYRNQQQRAGTASWADEIEVTTKDIAAAFCSVAEIYFTDLCMEEAASEKCKEAIVKALEYEPNSAEALQLMASYLFSMERAQEGKGYLTKSLPYGSRITTSKLLIEAEEFEMATEVLEALLEEDDEVIQVWYLLGWVCYLQAKGPEDEVFKDSARTYLKKSKKYKKLKCDDSQL
;
A
#
# COMPACT_ATOMS: atom_id res chain seq x y z
N GLU A 1 -15.16 -22.86 15.91
CA GLU A 1 -14.67 -22.52 17.26
C GLU A 1 -13.69 -21.33 17.23
N ALA A 2 -12.59 -21.39 16.47
CA ALA A 2 -11.62 -20.29 16.34
C ALA A 2 -12.24 -18.92 15.96
N LEU A 3 -13.10 -18.90 14.93
CA LEU A 3 -13.79 -17.71 14.46
C LEU A 3 -14.60 -16.99 15.57
N HIS A 4 -15.18 -17.75 16.50
CA HIS A 4 -15.92 -17.16 17.63
C HIS A 4 -14.98 -16.37 18.55
N TYR A 5 -13.82 -16.94 18.87
CA TYR A 5 -12.83 -16.28 19.72
C TYR A 5 -12.22 -15.05 19.07
N PHE A 6 -11.91 -15.09 17.76
CA PHE A 6 -11.41 -13.93 17.03
C PHE A 6 -12.42 -12.78 17.02
N ASN A 7 -13.69 -13.06 16.70
CA ASN A 7 -14.74 -12.04 16.75
C ASN A 7 -14.91 -11.47 18.16
N LYS A 8 -14.87 -12.32 19.19
CA LYS A 8 -14.96 -11.85 20.57
C LYS A 8 -13.77 -10.98 20.96
N GLY A 9 -12.57 -11.35 20.54
CA GLY A 9 -11.35 -10.57 20.71
C GLY A 9 -11.48 -9.20 20.05
N ILE A 10 -11.95 -9.14 18.80
CA ILE A 10 -12.17 -7.89 18.06
C ILE A 10 -13.18 -6.98 18.76
N GLU A 11 -14.27 -7.52 19.32
CA GLU A 11 -15.22 -6.75 20.13
C GLU A 11 -14.54 -6.10 21.34
N ILE A 12 -13.74 -6.88 22.07
CA ILE A 12 -13.03 -6.41 23.26
C ILE A 12 -11.99 -5.35 22.88
N MET A 13 -11.20 -5.60 21.84
CA MET A 13 -10.20 -4.64 21.33
C MET A 13 -10.84 -3.33 20.90
N ASN A 14 -11.98 -3.37 20.20
CA ASN A 14 -12.71 -2.16 19.82
C ASN A 14 -13.24 -1.38 21.02
N CYS A 15 -13.74 -2.07 22.05
CA CYS A 15 -14.16 -1.44 23.29
C CYS A 15 -12.98 -0.76 23.99
N ALA A 16 -11.85 -1.47 24.12
CA ALA A 16 -10.63 -0.94 24.71
C ALA A 16 -10.11 0.29 23.96
N TYR A 17 -10.00 0.20 22.63
CA TYR A 17 -9.55 1.30 21.78
C TYR A 17 -10.42 2.56 21.91
N ARG A 18 -11.75 2.40 21.92
CA ARG A 18 -12.69 3.53 22.13
C ARG A 18 -12.53 4.15 23.53
N ASN A 19 -12.38 3.33 24.56
CA ASN A 19 -12.16 3.80 25.93
C ASN A 19 -10.82 4.53 26.06
N GLN A 20 -9.76 4.07 25.39
CA GLN A 20 -8.45 4.73 25.33
C GLN A 20 -8.56 6.12 24.70
N GLN A 21 -9.24 6.25 23.56
CA GLN A 21 -9.47 7.56 22.92
C GLN A 21 -10.21 8.55 23.83
N GLN A 22 -11.15 8.08 24.65
CA GLN A 22 -11.89 8.91 25.60
C GLN A 22 -11.08 9.31 26.83
N ARG A 23 -10.10 8.50 27.23
CA ARG A 23 -9.23 8.72 28.40
C ARG A 23 -7.99 9.58 28.10
N ALA A 24 -7.72 9.93 26.84
CA ALA A 24 -6.54 10.68 26.38
C ALA A 24 -6.35 12.10 26.97
N GLY A 25 -7.11 12.50 27.99
CA GLY A 25 -6.96 13.75 28.75
C GLY A 25 -6.76 13.59 30.27
N THR A 26 -6.74 12.36 30.80
CA THR A 26 -6.54 12.08 32.24
C THR A 26 -5.38 11.12 32.42
N ALA A 27 -4.28 11.58 33.03
CA ALA A 27 -3.13 10.72 33.32
C ALA A 27 -3.58 9.50 34.14
N SER A 28 -3.35 8.29 33.63
CA SER A 28 -3.57 7.07 34.41
C SER A 28 -2.63 5.93 34.06
N TRP A 29 -1.91 5.49 35.12
CA TRP A 29 -1.48 4.15 35.52
C TRP A 29 -0.96 3.16 34.45
N ALA A 30 0.31 2.79 34.62
CA ALA A 30 1.22 2.23 33.62
C ALA A 30 1.12 0.71 33.34
N ASP A 31 -0.06 0.09 33.40
CA ASP A 31 -0.20 -1.39 33.25
C ASP A 31 -1.34 -1.87 32.32
N GLU A 32 -2.11 -0.99 31.67
CA GLU A 32 -3.08 -1.41 30.64
C GLU A 32 -2.36 -1.58 29.29
N ILE A 33 -2.46 -2.77 28.67
CA ILE A 33 -1.99 -3.01 27.29
C ILE A 33 -2.77 -2.08 26.36
N GLU A 34 -2.07 -1.14 25.72
CA GLU A 34 -2.63 -0.27 24.71
C GLU A 34 -3.02 -1.10 23.48
N VAL A 35 -4.22 -0.85 22.94
CA VAL A 35 -4.72 -1.57 21.77
C VAL A 35 -4.60 -0.62 20.59
N THR A 36 -3.84 -1.02 19.58
CA THR A 36 -3.64 -0.19 18.39
C THR A 36 -4.59 -0.58 17.27
N THR A 37 -4.75 0.30 16.29
CA THR A 37 -5.43 0.00 15.02
C THR A 37 -4.79 -1.18 14.30
N LYS A 38 -3.47 -1.37 14.45
CA LYS A 38 -2.72 -2.53 13.93
C LYS A 38 -3.15 -3.84 14.55
N ASP A 39 -3.37 -3.88 15.87
CA ASP A 39 -3.82 -5.09 16.56
C ASP A 39 -5.22 -5.51 16.09
N ILE A 40 -6.11 -4.53 15.90
CA ILE A 40 -7.46 -4.76 15.37
C ILE A 40 -7.40 -5.24 13.92
N ALA A 41 -6.58 -4.60 13.08
CA ALA A 41 -6.41 -4.97 11.68
C ALA A 41 -5.85 -6.40 11.54
N ALA A 42 -4.85 -6.77 12.34
CA ALA A 42 -4.28 -8.13 12.36
C ALA A 42 -5.33 -9.18 12.73
N ALA A 43 -6.19 -8.89 13.72
CA ALA A 43 -7.26 -9.81 14.08
C ALA A 43 -8.30 -10.00 12.97
N PHE A 44 -8.63 -8.94 12.22
CA PHE A 44 -9.46 -9.06 11.02
C PHE A 44 -8.76 -9.84 9.90
N CYS A 45 -7.44 -9.71 9.73
CA CYS A 45 -6.66 -10.54 8.80
C CYS A 45 -6.76 -12.02 9.17
N SER A 46 -6.64 -12.37 10.46
CA SER A 46 -6.82 -13.75 10.92
C SER A 46 -8.24 -14.28 10.65
N VAL A 47 -9.29 -13.44 10.80
CA VAL A 47 -10.66 -13.83 10.42
C VAL A 47 -10.77 -14.09 8.92
N ALA A 48 -10.18 -13.22 8.09
CA ALA A 48 -10.16 -13.39 6.65
C ALA A 48 -9.46 -14.69 6.24
N GLU A 49 -8.31 -15.00 6.84
CA GLU A 49 -7.57 -16.24 6.60
C GLU A 49 -8.41 -17.48 6.91
N ILE A 50 -9.09 -17.51 8.06
CA ILE A 50 -9.98 -18.63 8.42
C ILE A 50 -11.05 -18.86 7.34
N TYR A 51 -11.64 -17.78 6.80
CA TYR A 51 -12.60 -17.91 5.70
C TYR A 51 -11.94 -18.32 4.38
N PHE A 52 -10.69 -17.91 4.15
CA PHE A 52 -9.96 -18.20 2.93
C PHE A 52 -9.39 -19.63 2.90
N THR A 53 -9.17 -20.25 4.06
CA THR A 53 -8.56 -21.57 4.19
C THR A 53 -9.53 -22.59 4.79
N ASP A 54 -9.83 -22.51 6.10
CA ASP A 54 -10.59 -23.53 6.83
C ASP A 54 -12.07 -23.60 6.44
N LEU A 55 -12.70 -22.44 6.24
CA LEU A 55 -14.13 -22.33 5.93
C LEU A 55 -14.41 -22.07 4.44
N CYS A 56 -13.42 -22.23 3.56
CA CYS A 56 -13.52 -21.83 2.14
C CYS A 56 -14.65 -22.50 1.35
N MET A 57 -15.17 -23.63 1.83
CA MET A 57 -16.26 -24.39 1.18
C MET A 57 -17.67 -23.96 1.65
N GLU A 58 -17.76 -23.05 2.62
CA GLU A 58 -19.04 -22.51 3.08
C GLU A 58 -19.61 -21.50 2.07
N GLU A 59 -20.92 -21.51 1.87
CA GLU A 59 -21.62 -20.73 0.83
C GLU A 59 -21.30 -19.21 0.88
N ALA A 60 -21.07 -18.67 2.08
CA ALA A 60 -20.77 -17.25 2.31
C ALA A 60 -19.28 -16.98 2.62
N ALA A 61 -18.38 -17.95 2.46
CA ALA A 61 -16.98 -17.82 2.88
C ALA A 61 -16.25 -16.71 2.14
N SER A 62 -16.40 -16.66 0.81
CA SER A 62 -15.75 -15.67 -0.04
C SER A 62 -16.17 -14.24 0.33
N GLU A 63 -17.46 -14.01 0.54
CA GLU A 63 -18.01 -12.70 0.89
C GLU A 63 -17.51 -12.25 2.27
N LYS A 64 -17.55 -13.14 3.27
CA LYS A 64 -17.08 -12.85 4.62
C LYS A 64 -15.55 -12.69 4.71
N CYS A 65 -14.80 -13.43 3.90
CA CYS A 65 -13.36 -13.23 3.73
C CYS A 65 -13.09 -11.80 3.27
N LYS A 66 -13.71 -11.38 2.17
CA LYS A 66 -13.57 -10.01 1.64
C LYS A 66 -13.98 -8.95 2.65
N GLU A 67 -15.11 -9.12 3.35
CA GLU A 67 -15.56 -8.19 4.38
C GLU A 67 -14.53 -8.02 5.51
N ALA A 68 -13.92 -9.12 5.96
CA ALA A 68 -12.89 -9.07 6.98
C ALA A 68 -11.63 -8.34 6.48
N ILE A 69 -11.19 -8.59 5.25
CA ILE A 69 -10.04 -7.87 4.65
C ILE A 69 -10.34 -6.38 4.52
N VAL A 70 -11.53 -5.99 4.05
CA VAL A 70 -11.92 -4.58 3.94
C VAL A 70 -11.90 -3.90 5.31
N LYS A 71 -12.45 -4.55 6.34
CA LYS A 71 -12.37 -4.03 7.72
C LYS A 71 -10.92 -3.88 8.18
N ALA A 72 -10.04 -4.83 7.92
CA ALA A 72 -8.63 -4.68 8.26
C ALA A 72 -8.00 -3.44 7.61
N LEU A 73 -8.32 -3.18 6.34
CA LEU A 73 -7.84 -2.01 5.59
C LEU A 73 -8.49 -0.68 6.04
N GLU A 74 -9.68 -0.70 6.64
CA GLU A 74 -10.28 0.48 7.27
C GLU A 74 -9.48 0.93 8.50
N TYR A 75 -8.96 -0.01 9.29
CA TYR A 75 -8.09 0.30 10.45
C TYR A 75 -6.66 0.64 10.02
N GLU A 76 -6.11 -0.11 9.06
CA GLU A 76 -4.73 0.06 8.58
C GLU A 76 -4.66 -0.04 7.04
N PRO A 77 -4.85 1.09 6.33
CA PRO A 77 -4.87 1.12 4.85
C PRO A 77 -3.58 0.66 4.17
N ASN A 78 -2.47 0.67 4.90
CA ASN A 78 -1.14 0.28 4.45
C ASN A 78 -0.62 -0.98 5.17
N SER A 79 -1.50 -1.78 5.78
CA SER A 79 -1.12 -3.08 6.36
C SER A 79 -0.66 -4.03 5.25
N ALA A 80 0.61 -4.44 5.28
CA ALA A 80 1.16 -5.36 4.30
C ALA A 80 0.38 -6.68 4.25
N GLU A 81 0.01 -7.22 5.42
CA GLU A 81 -0.76 -8.45 5.56
C GLU A 81 -2.15 -8.31 4.93
N ALA A 82 -2.90 -7.25 5.26
CA ALA A 82 -4.24 -7.03 4.73
C ALA A 82 -4.23 -6.81 3.20
N LEU A 83 -3.26 -6.06 2.70
CA LEU A 83 -3.07 -5.84 1.26
C LEU A 83 -2.71 -7.14 0.53
N GLN A 84 -1.85 -7.99 1.12
CA GLN A 84 -1.50 -9.31 0.56
C GLN A 84 -2.68 -10.29 0.56
N LEU A 85 -3.51 -10.27 1.61
CA LEU A 85 -4.74 -11.05 1.65
C LEU A 85 -5.74 -10.58 0.58
N MET A 86 -5.90 -9.26 0.39
CA MET A 86 -6.74 -8.73 -0.69
C MET A 86 -6.22 -9.16 -2.07
N ALA A 87 -4.90 -9.12 -2.29
CA ALA A 87 -4.30 -9.59 -3.53
C ALA A 87 -4.59 -11.09 -3.77
N SER A 88 -4.39 -11.93 -2.75
CA SER A 88 -4.68 -13.37 -2.79
C SER A 88 -6.16 -13.65 -3.09
N TYR A 89 -7.06 -12.93 -2.42
CA TYR A 89 -8.50 -12.98 -2.68
C TYR A 89 -8.82 -12.63 -4.15
N LEU A 90 -8.28 -11.52 -4.66
CA LEU A 90 -8.50 -11.09 -6.04
C LEU A 90 -7.95 -12.09 -7.06
N PHE A 91 -6.81 -12.73 -6.79
CA PHE A 91 -6.29 -13.79 -7.63
C PHE A 91 -7.22 -15.02 -7.67
N SER A 92 -7.80 -15.41 -6.52
CA SER A 92 -8.79 -16.50 -6.47
C SER A 92 -10.08 -16.19 -7.23
N MET A 93 -10.38 -14.89 -7.41
CA MET A 93 -11.54 -14.39 -8.17
C MET A 93 -11.19 -14.07 -9.64
N GLU A 94 -10.04 -14.51 -10.13
CA GLU A 94 -9.54 -14.25 -11.50
C GLU A 94 -9.36 -12.76 -11.85
N ARG A 95 -9.22 -11.88 -10.83
CA ARG A 95 -9.02 -10.43 -10.99
C ARG A 95 -7.55 -10.06 -10.84
N ALA A 96 -6.72 -10.61 -11.72
CA ALA A 96 -5.27 -10.55 -11.63
C ALA A 96 -4.70 -9.12 -11.61
N GLN A 97 -5.23 -8.21 -12.43
CA GLN A 97 -4.70 -6.84 -12.51
C GLN A 97 -4.90 -6.06 -11.21
N GLU A 98 -6.09 -6.16 -10.62
CA GLU A 98 -6.36 -5.51 -9.33
C GLU A 98 -5.53 -6.14 -8.21
N GLY A 99 -5.38 -7.47 -8.21
CA GLY A 99 -4.55 -8.17 -7.24
C GLY A 99 -3.08 -7.74 -7.29
N LYS A 100 -2.52 -7.50 -8.49
CA LYS A 100 -1.17 -6.95 -8.65
C LYS A 100 -1.02 -5.57 -8.02
N GLY A 101 -2.04 -4.71 -8.13
CA GLY A 101 -2.05 -3.39 -7.50
C GLY A 101 -1.91 -3.48 -5.97
N TYR A 102 -2.74 -4.32 -5.33
CA TYR A 102 -2.67 -4.56 -3.89
C TYR A 102 -1.34 -5.19 -3.46
N LEU A 103 -0.84 -6.17 -4.21
CA LEU A 103 0.45 -6.81 -3.92
C LEU A 103 1.60 -5.81 -3.99
N THR A 104 1.60 -4.95 -5.01
CA THR A 104 2.60 -3.89 -5.17
C THR A 104 2.54 -2.92 -4.00
N LYS A 105 1.33 -2.46 -3.63
CA LYS A 105 1.11 -1.55 -2.51
C LYS A 105 1.56 -2.14 -1.16
N SER A 106 1.50 -3.47 -1.00
CA SER A 106 1.97 -4.15 0.22
C SER A 106 3.47 -4.00 0.47
N LEU A 107 4.25 -3.68 -0.58
CA LEU A 107 5.68 -3.47 -0.47
C LEU A 107 5.98 -2.07 0.08
N PRO A 108 6.97 -1.94 1.00
CA PRO A 108 7.41 -0.64 1.48
C PRO A 108 7.79 0.30 0.32
N TYR A 109 7.50 1.59 0.48
CA TYR A 109 7.74 2.61 -0.56
C TYR A 109 9.18 2.57 -1.11
N GLY A 110 10.18 2.49 -0.23
CA GLY A 110 11.58 2.39 -0.64
C GLY A 110 11.93 1.09 -1.38
N SER A 111 11.26 -0.02 -1.04
CA SER A 111 11.42 -1.29 -1.76
C SER A 111 10.85 -1.17 -3.17
N ARG A 112 9.70 -0.51 -3.35
CA ARG A 112 9.10 -0.24 -4.66
C ARG A 112 9.99 0.63 -5.55
N ILE A 113 10.65 1.66 -5.01
CA ILE A 113 11.66 2.43 -5.76
C ILE A 113 12.78 1.51 -6.27
N THR A 114 13.25 0.61 -5.41
CA THR A 114 14.31 -0.35 -5.77
C THR A 114 13.83 -1.30 -6.86
N THR A 115 12.60 -1.81 -6.74
CA THR A 115 11.96 -2.62 -7.78
C THR A 115 11.87 -1.88 -9.12
N SER A 116 11.44 -0.62 -9.14
CA SER A 116 11.40 0.17 -10.38
C SER A 116 12.76 0.33 -11.03
N LYS A 117 13.85 0.49 -10.26
CA LYS A 117 15.21 0.54 -10.82
C LYS A 117 15.60 -0.78 -11.46
N LEU A 118 15.33 -1.90 -10.80
CA LEU A 118 15.61 -3.23 -11.33
C LEU A 118 14.79 -3.53 -12.60
N LEU A 119 13.53 -3.10 -12.64
CA LEU A 119 12.69 -3.21 -13.84
C LEU A 119 13.25 -2.37 -15.00
N ILE A 120 13.72 -1.14 -14.74
CA ILE A 120 14.41 -0.31 -15.76
C ILE A 120 15.68 -0.99 -16.26
N GLU A 121 16.51 -1.55 -15.36
CA GLU A 121 17.73 -2.29 -15.73
C GLU A 121 17.43 -3.54 -16.56
N ALA A 122 16.27 -4.17 -16.33
CA ALA A 122 15.78 -5.31 -17.10
C ALA A 122 15.05 -4.93 -18.40
N GLU A 123 14.97 -3.64 -18.74
CA GLU A 123 14.19 -3.10 -19.87
C GLU A 123 12.67 -3.33 -19.78
N GLU A 124 12.14 -3.69 -18.61
CA GLU A 124 10.71 -3.84 -18.30
C GLU A 124 10.06 -2.46 -18.03
N PHE A 125 10.08 -1.58 -19.04
CA PHE A 125 9.74 -0.16 -18.88
C PHE A 125 8.28 0.12 -18.55
N GLU A 126 7.35 -0.68 -19.07
CA GLU A 126 5.92 -0.54 -18.81
C GLU A 126 5.64 -0.78 -17.32
N MET A 127 6.09 -1.93 -16.79
CA MET A 127 5.97 -2.26 -15.36
C MET A 127 6.70 -1.25 -14.46
N ALA A 128 7.89 -0.79 -14.86
CA ALA A 128 8.61 0.23 -14.10
C ALA A 128 7.80 1.53 -14.00
N THR A 129 7.16 1.93 -15.09
CA THR A 129 6.33 3.14 -15.15
C THR A 129 5.10 3.01 -14.27
N GLU A 130 4.37 1.88 -14.34
CA GLU A 130 3.20 1.63 -13.47
C GLU A 130 3.55 1.74 -11.98
N VAL A 131 4.66 1.13 -11.54
CA VAL A 131 5.10 1.20 -10.14
C VAL A 131 5.47 2.63 -9.76
N LEU A 132 6.15 3.37 -10.65
CA LEU A 132 6.59 4.73 -10.38
C LEU A 132 5.42 5.73 -10.37
N GLU A 133 4.41 5.55 -11.21
CA GLU A 133 3.19 6.37 -11.21
C GLU A 133 2.40 6.15 -9.91
N ALA A 134 2.25 4.89 -9.47
CA ALA A 134 1.63 4.59 -8.18
C ALA A 134 2.40 5.21 -6.99
N LEU A 135 3.74 5.18 -7.03
CA LEU A 135 4.58 5.85 -6.02
C LEU A 135 4.39 7.36 -6.02
N LEU A 136 4.16 7.95 -7.19
CA LEU A 136 3.96 9.37 -7.36
C LEU A 136 2.56 9.83 -6.88
N GLU A 137 1.54 9.00 -7.08
CA GLU A 137 0.20 9.23 -6.53
C GLU A 137 0.18 9.19 -5.00
N GLU A 138 1.03 8.35 -4.39
CA GLU A 138 1.17 8.26 -2.94
C GLU A 138 1.98 9.41 -2.32
N ASP A 139 3.08 9.83 -2.96
CA ASP A 139 3.92 10.94 -2.52
C ASP A 139 4.59 11.61 -3.72
N ASP A 140 4.11 12.81 -4.07
CA ASP A 140 4.60 13.59 -5.20
C ASP A 140 5.81 14.50 -4.84
N GLU A 141 6.30 14.45 -3.60
CA GLU A 141 7.48 15.21 -3.17
C GLU A 141 8.80 14.44 -3.36
N VAL A 142 8.72 13.14 -3.63
CA VAL A 142 9.90 12.28 -3.83
C VAL A 142 10.53 12.54 -5.20
N ILE A 143 11.51 13.45 -5.21
CA ILE A 143 12.27 13.86 -6.40
C ILE A 143 12.82 12.66 -7.19
N GLN A 144 13.24 11.60 -6.50
CA GLN A 144 13.78 10.40 -7.13
C GLN A 144 12.75 9.72 -8.05
N VAL A 145 11.47 9.70 -7.68
CA VAL A 145 10.40 9.10 -8.50
C VAL A 145 10.21 9.88 -9.79
N TRP A 146 10.12 11.22 -9.70
CA TRP A 146 10.09 12.10 -10.88
C TRP A 146 11.29 11.91 -11.80
N TYR A 147 12.49 11.76 -11.23
CA TYR A 147 13.69 11.51 -12.03
C TYR A 147 13.63 10.16 -12.76
N LEU A 148 13.22 9.09 -12.06
CA LEU A 148 13.11 7.74 -12.64
C LEU A 148 12.03 7.68 -13.72
N LEU A 149 10.88 8.34 -13.53
CA LEU A 149 9.85 8.49 -14.58
C LEU A 149 10.38 9.22 -15.81
N GLY A 150 11.12 10.31 -15.60
CA GLY A 150 11.76 11.02 -16.70
C GLY A 150 12.80 10.18 -17.43
N TRP A 151 13.55 9.36 -16.68
CA TRP A 151 14.57 8.47 -17.22
C TRP A 151 13.97 7.32 -18.03
N VAL A 152 12.93 6.64 -17.52
CA VAL A 152 12.27 5.54 -18.25
C VAL A 152 11.62 6.06 -19.55
N CYS A 153 10.94 7.21 -19.51
CA CYS A 153 10.42 7.84 -20.73
C CYS A 153 11.53 8.19 -21.72
N TYR A 154 12.68 8.70 -21.25
CA TYR A 154 13.81 8.99 -22.12
C TYR A 154 14.38 7.74 -22.80
N LEU A 155 14.47 6.61 -22.09
CA LEU A 155 14.93 5.34 -22.65
C LEU A 155 13.97 4.76 -23.70
N GLN A 156 12.67 5.01 -23.55
CA GLN A 156 11.65 4.59 -24.52
C GLN A 156 11.62 5.47 -25.78
N ALA A 157 12.13 6.70 -25.73
CA ALA A 157 12.15 7.64 -26.85
C ALA A 157 13.26 7.32 -27.89
N LYS A 158 13.14 6.20 -28.60
CA LYS A 158 14.16 5.67 -29.52
C LYS A 158 14.08 6.27 -30.93
N GLY A 159 12.96 6.90 -31.30
CA GLY A 159 12.73 7.43 -32.64
C GLY A 159 12.05 8.81 -32.69
N PRO A 160 11.88 9.36 -33.90
CA PRO A 160 11.10 10.59 -34.13
C PRO A 160 9.60 10.41 -33.88
N GLU A 161 9.08 9.19 -33.90
CA GLU A 161 7.65 8.90 -33.65
C GLU A 161 7.31 8.92 -32.15
N ASP A 162 8.31 8.84 -31.28
CA ASP A 162 8.18 8.76 -29.82
C ASP A 162 8.11 10.15 -29.15
N GLU A 163 7.58 11.17 -29.83
CA GLU A 163 7.52 12.54 -29.27
C GLU A 163 6.75 12.60 -27.95
N VAL A 164 5.75 11.73 -27.76
CA VAL A 164 5.02 11.61 -26.48
C VAL A 164 5.98 11.26 -25.33
N PHE A 165 6.85 10.28 -25.52
CA PHE A 165 7.84 9.90 -24.51
C PHE A 165 8.87 11.00 -24.27
N LYS A 166 9.28 11.73 -25.32
CA LYS A 166 10.18 12.89 -25.17
C LYS A 166 9.54 14.01 -24.36
N ASP A 167 8.27 14.30 -24.59
CA ASP A 167 7.54 15.34 -23.86
C ASP A 167 7.27 14.96 -22.41
N SER A 168 6.91 13.70 -22.15
CA SER A 168 6.81 13.15 -20.79
C SER A 168 8.16 13.22 -20.06
N ALA A 169 9.24 12.77 -20.71
CA ALA A 169 10.60 12.84 -20.15
C ALA A 169 10.98 14.28 -19.80
N ARG A 170 10.75 15.24 -20.72
CA ARG A 170 11.00 16.67 -20.47
C ARG A 170 10.20 17.18 -19.27
N THR A 171 8.93 16.80 -19.16
CA THR A 171 8.04 17.23 -18.08
C THR A 171 8.53 16.71 -16.72
N TYR A 172 8.76 15.41 -16.61
CA TYR A 172 9.22 14.76 -15.37
C TYR A 172 10.61 15.25 -14.95
N LEU A 173 11.56 15.38 -15.89
CA LEU A 173 12.91 15.89 -15.60
C LEU A 173 12.91 17.39 -15.24
N LYS A 174 11.99 18.20 -15.79
CA LYS A 174 11.83 19.61 -15.36
C LYS A 174 11.31 19.69 -13.93
N LYS A 175 10.31 18.89 -13.58
CA LYS A 175 9.76 18.84 -12.21
C LYS A 175 10.85 18.45 -11.20
N SER A 176 11.59 17.36 -11.44
CA SER A 176 12.67 16.93 -10.54
C SER A 176 13.75 18.00 -10.32
N LYS A 177 14.14 18.75 -11.38
CA LYS A 177 15.07 19.88 -11.27
C LYS A 177 14.52 21.04 -10.47
N LYS A 178 13.23 21.35 -10.59
CA LYS A 178 12.58 22.45 -9.85
C LYS A 178 12.60 22.15 -8.35
N TYR A 179 12.21 20.95 -7.93
CA TYR A 179 12.25 20.56 -6.51
C TYR A 179 13.65 20.57 -5.91
N LYS A 180 14.68 20.19 -6.70
CA LYS A 180 16.08 20.30 -6.25
C LYS A 180 16.48 21.76 -5.96
N LYS A 181 15.98 22.73 -6.73
CA LYS A 181 16.24 24.15 -6.48
C LYS A 181 15.55 24.63 -5.20
N LEU A 182 14.24 24.35 -5.05
CA LEU A 182 13.50 24.74 -3.84
C LEU A 182 14.14 24.19 -2.55
N LYS A 183 14.45 22.89 -2.50
CA LYS A 183 15.08 22.30 -1.29
C LYS A 183 16.49 22.81 -1.02
N CYS A 184 17.21 23.31 -2.02
CA CYS A 184 18.55 23.88 -1.83
C CYS A 184 18.47 25.32 -1.30
N ASP A 185 17.41 26.05 -1.65
CA ASP A 185 17.17 27.43 -1.19
C ASP A 185 16.64 27.46 0.25
N ASP A 186 15.87 26.45 0.68
CA ASP A 186 15.37 26.33 2.07
C ASP A 186 16.47 26.01 3.09
N SER A 187 17.65 25.54 2.65
CA SER A 187 18.83 25.32 3.50
C SER A 187 19.62 26.59 3.86
N GLN A 188 19.05 27.79 3.62
CA GLN A 188 19.63 29.08 4.00
C GLN A 188 18.84 29.86 5.07
N LEU A 189 17.94 29.21 5.81
CA LEU A 189 17.25 29.78 6.98
C LEU A 189 17.76 29.18 8.30
#